data_AF-A0A0B4EHX5-F1
#
_entry.id   AF-A0A0B4EHX5-F1
#
_cell.length_a   1.000
_cell.length_b   1.000
_cell.length_c   1.000
_cell.angle_alpha   90.00
_cell.angle_beta   90.00
_cell.angle_gamma   90.00
#
_symmetry.space_group_name_H-M   'P 1'
#
loop_
_entity.id
_entity.type
_entity.pdbx_description
1 polymer ?
#
loop_
_entity_poly.entity_id
_entity_poly.type
_entity_poly.pdbx_seq_one_letter_code
_entity_poly.pdbx_strand_id
1 'polypeptide(L)'
;MDSVRGFKESTIKGDKGIYMSNTFSFEREGISPFIGFDFGLSRDYYRKESDTLIGAATGIKFKKRNIVASVTFSKALKYAQDMPRENPPIYFKVSYSF
;
A
#
# COMPACT_ATOMS: atom_id res chain seq x y z
N MET A 1 -4.97 0.82 -5.57
CA MET A 1 -3.67 0.29 -5.12
C MET A 1 -4.06 -0.93 -4.34
N ASP A 2 -3.75 -2.07 -4.92
CA ASP A 2 -4.57 -3.27 -4.74
C ASP A 2 -3.82 -4.34 -3.93
N SER A 3 -2.78 -3.92 -3.22
CA SER A 3 -1.91 -4.72 -2.36
C SER A 3 -1.31 -3.87 -1.23
N VAL A 4 -0.56 -4.52 -0.32
CA VAL A 4 0.13 -3.89 0.82
C VAL A 4 1.10 -2.80 0.34
N ARG A 5 0.87 -1.56 0.76
CA ARG A 5 1.77 -0.42 0.46
C ARG A 5 3.18 -0.67 0.97
N GLY A 6 4.17 -0.13 0.28
CA GLY A 6 5.58 -0.37 0.59
C GLY A 6 6.19 -1.54 -0.18
N PHE A 7 5.36 -2.33 -0.86
CA PHE A 7 5.79 -3.34 -1.83
C PHE A 7 5.35 -2.93 -3.23
N LYS A 8 6.21 -3.08 -4.23
CA LYS A 8 5.91 -2.71 -5.64
C LYS A 8 6.17 -3.85 -6.60
N GLU A 9 7.36 -4.42 -6.53
CA GLU A 9 7.82 -5.50 -7.42
C GLU A 9 7.61 -6.87 -6.76
N SER A 10 7.66 -6.90 -5.43
CA SER A 10 7.50 -8.13 -4.66
C SER A 10 6.04 -8.35 -4.26
N THR A 11 5.58 -9.60 -4.31
CA THR A 11 4.20 -10.00 -3.95
C THR A 11 4.21 -11.38 -3.33
N ILE A 12 3.36 -11.61 -2.34
CA ILE A 12 3.09 -12.94 -1.80
C ILE A 12 1.90 -13.58 -2.53
N LYS A 13 1.99 -14.87 -2.82
CA LYS A 13 0.93 -15.64 -3.48
C LYS A 13 0.64 -16.89 -2.65
N GLY A 14 -0.61 -17.31 -2.64
CA GLY A 14 -1.06 -18.51 -1.94
C GLY A 14 -2.55 -18.74 -2.19
N ASP A 15 -3.05 -19.90 -1.75
CA ASP A 15 -4.44 -20.32 -1.99
C ASP A 15 -5.46 -19.53 -1.16
N LYS A 16 -5.02 -19.04 0.00
CA LYS A 16 -5.84 -18.24 0.92
C LYS A 16 -5.06 -17.03 1.39
N GLY A 17 -5.77 -15.93 1.66
CA GLY A 17 -5.14 -14.74 2.20
C GLY A 17 -6.11 -13.77 2.83
N ILE A 18 -5.55 -12.86 3.62
CA ILE A 18 -6.25 -11.74 4.24
C ILE A 18 -5.44 -10.48 3.93
N TYR A 19 -6.15 -9.43 3.55
CA TYR A 19 -5.58 -8.10 3.37
C TYR A 19 -6.37 -7.08 4.19
N MET A 20 -5.67 -6.25 4.94
CA MET A 20 -6.23 -5.15 5.71
C MET A 20 -5.40 -3.89 5.48
N SER A 21 -6.07 -2.79 5.13
CA SER A 21 -5.43 -1.49 4.94
C SER A 21 -6.17 -0.43 5.74
N ASN A 22 -5.44 0.26 6.62
CA ASN A 22 -5.94 1.37 7.39
C ASN A 22 -5.29 2.66 6.87
N THR A 23 -6.09 3.71 6.65
CA THR A 23 -5.57 5.03 6.27
C THR A 23 -6.25 6.07 7.13
N PHE A 24 -5.44 6.89 7.81
CA PHE A 24 -5.91 8.06 8.51
C PHE A 24 -5.56 9.30 7.68
N SER A 25 -6.58 10.06 7.30
CA SER A 25 -6.43 11.27 6.48
C SER A 25 -6.88 12.47 7.28
N PHE A 26 -6.14 13.58 7.17
CA PHE A 26 -6.58 14.86 7.66
C PHE A 26 -7.15 15.66 6.50
N GLU A 27 -8.47 15.72 6.40
CA GLU A 27 -9.14 16.39 5.30
C GLU A 27 -9.04 17.92 5.47
N ARG A 28 -8.38 18.59 4.53
CA ARG A 28 -8.48 20.04 4.35
C ARG A 28 -8.87 20.37 2.92
N GLU A 29 -9.46 21.55 2.74
CA GLU A 29 -9.86 22.01 1.42
C GLU A 29 -8.67 22.01 0.46
N GLY A 30 -8.81 21.27 -0.65
CA GLY A 30 -7.79 21.19 -1.69
C GLY A 30 -6.63 20.24 -1.42
N ILE A 31 -6.25 20.00 -0.15
CA ILE A 31 -5.08 19.21 0.25
C ILE A 31 -5.40 18.34 1.48
N SER A 32 -5.27 17.03 1.35
CA SER A 32 -5.48 16.08 2.45
C SER A 32 -4.24 15.21 2.64
N PRO A 33 -3.36 15.51 3.62
CA PRO A 33 -2.29 14.60 4.01
C PRO A 33 -2.86 13.34 4.66
N PHE A 34 -2.16 12.21 4.53
CA PHE A 34 -2.55 10.96 5.14
C PHE A 34 -1.35 10.13 5.61
N ILE A 35 -1.60 9.27 6.57
CA ILE A 35 -0.74 8.14 6.93
C ILE A 35 -1.52 6.83 6.77
N GLY A 36 -0.82 5.77 6.42
CA GLY A 36 -1.42 4.47 6.15
C GLY A 36 -0.60 3.33 6.72
N PHE A 37 -1.29 2.27 7.11
CA PHE A 37 -0.71 1.04 7.61
C PHE A 37 -1.45 -0.15 7.02
N ASP A 38 -0.70 -1.05 6.41
CA ASP A 38 -1.22 -2.18 5.65
C ASP A 38 -0.66 -3.49 6.18
N PHE A 39 -1.50 -4.51 6.22
CA PHE A 39 -1.19 -5.86 6.63
C PHE A 39 -1.69 -6.84 5.57
N GLY A 40 -0.82 -7.76 5.14
CA GLY A 40 -1.16 -8.86 4.26
C GLY A 40 -0.68 -10.17 4.83
N LEU A 41 -1.53 -11.20 4.75
CA LEU A 41 -1.21 -12.58 5.10
C LEU A 41 -1.61 -13.48 3.94
N SER A 42 -0.72 -14.38 3.53
CA SER A 42 -1.03 -15.43 2.55
C SER A 42 -0.59 -16.79 3.08
N ARG A 43 -1.37 -17.82 2.74
CA ARG A 43 -1.08 -19.20 3.10
C ARG A 43 -1.27 -20.09 1.87
N ASP A 44 -0.27 -20.90 1.62
CA ASP A 44 -0.26 -21.96 0.61
C ASP A 44 -0.60 -23.29 1.30
N TYR A 45 -1.48 -24.09 0.70
CA TYR A 45 -1.89 -25.39 1.25
C TYR A 45 -0.71 -26.36 1.43
N TYR A 46 0.29 -26.27 0.55
CA TYR A 46 1.45 -27.16 0.52
C TYR A 46 2.63 -26.68 1.37
N ARG A 47 2.59 -25.44 1.89
CA ARG A 47 3.62 -24.89 2.79
C ARG A 47 3.11 -24.82 4.22
N LYS A 48 3.95 -25.23 5.17
CA LYS A 48 3.60 -25.15 6.61
C LYS A 48 3.55 -23.71 7.12
N GLU A 49 4.38 -22.84 6.56
CA GLU A 49 4.53 -21.45 6.98
C GLU A 49 3.62 -20.52 6.18
N SER A 50 3.21 -19.41 6.81
CA SER A 50 2.40 -18.38 6.17
C SER A 50 3.23 -17.12 5.93
N ASP A 51 3.07 -16.52 4.76
CA ASP A 51 3.77 -15.31 4.37
C ASP A 51 3.03 -14.07 4.89
N THR A 52 3.76 -13.20 5.58
CA THR A 52 3.20 -11.95 6.14
C THR A 52 3.94 -10.74 5.60
N LEU A 53 3.18 -9.75 5.12
CA LEU A 53 3.66 -8.44 4.73
C LEU A 53 3.08 -7.36 5.63
N ILE A 54 3.92 -6.41 6.04
CA ILE A 54 3.48 -5.19 6.72
C ILE A 54 4.08 -3.99 6.02
N GLY A 55 3.22 -3.01 5.75
CA GLY A 55 3.54 -1.80 5.01
C GLY A 55 3.12 -0.56 5.75
N ALA A 56 3.88 0.52 5.58
CA ALA A 56 3.45 1.86 5.96
C ALA A 56 3.51 2.81 4.76
N ALA A 57 2.63 3.81 4.78
CA ALA A 57 2.58 4.84 3.77
C ALA A 57 2.31 6.21 4.40
N THR A 58 2.78 7.24 3.72
CA THR A 58 2.40 8.62 3.96
C THR A 58 2.24 9.32 2.61
N GLY A 59 1.41 10.33 2.55
CA GLY A 59 1.21 11.02 1.29
C GLY A 59 0.30 12.22 1.41
N ILE A 60 0.09 12.84 0.27
CA ILE A 60 -0.78 14.00 0.14
C ILE A 60 -1.69 13.77 -1.05
N LYS A 61 -2.99 14.00 -0.84
CA LYS A 61 -4.00 14.02 -1.88
C LYS A 61 -4.40 15.47 -2.16
N PHE A 62 -4.41 15.84 -3.44
CA PHE A 62 -4.88 17.12 -3.92
C PHE A 62 -6.21 16.93 -4.64
N LYS A 63 -7.19 17.79 -4.37
CA LYS A 63 -8.49 17.77 -5.05
C LYS A 63 -8.88 19.17 -5.48
N LYS A 64 -9.03 19.40 -6.78
CA LYS A 64 -9.49 20.69 -7.32
C LYS A 64 -10.43 20.45 -8.50
N ARG A 65 -11.71 20.81 -8.31
CA ARG A 65 -12.78 20.63 -9.32
C ARG A 65 -12.79 19.19 -9.86
N ASN A 66 -12.48 19.03 -11.14
CA ASN A 66 -12.46 17.80 -11.90
C ASN A 66 -11.15 17.01 -11.76
N ILE A 67 -10.14 17.54 -11.06
CA ILE A 67 -8.83 16.91 -10.92
C ILE A 67 -8.65 16.39 -9.49
N VAL A 68 -8.23 15.12 -9.39
CA VAL A 68 -7.72 14.51 -8.16
C VAL A 68 -6.31 14.03 -8.44
N ALA A 69 -5.35 14.46 -7.64
CA ALA A 69 -3.97 13.98 -7.70
C ALA A 69 -3.52 13.45 -6.34
N SER A 70 -2.57 12.53 -6.30
CA SER A 70 -1.96 12.08 -5.06
C SER A 70 -0.52 11.67 -5.27
N VAL A 71 0.31 11.99 -4.28
CA VAL A 71 1.67 11.46 -4.14
C VAL A 71 1.73 10.64 -2.87
N THR A 72 2.21 9.41 -2.97
CA THR A 72 2.31 8.46 -1.86
C THR A 72 3.73 7.93 -1.76
N PHE A 73 4.36 8.13 -0.61
CA PHE A 73 5.60 7.47 -0.23
C PHE A 73 5.26 6.28 0.64
N SER A 74 5.88 5.14 0.40
CA SER A 74 5.60 3.95 1.19
C SER A 74 6.84 3.11 1.42
N LYS A 75 6.82 2.31 2.48
CA LYS A 75 7.95 1.47 2.88
C LYS A 75 7.45 0.18 3.49
N ALA A 76 8.04 -0.93 3.06
CA ALA A 76 7.86 -2.22 3.71
C ALA A 76 8.49 -2.24 5.10
N LEU A 77 7.70 -2.66 6.09
CA LEU A 77 8.10 -2.80 7.49
C LEU A 77 8.39 -4.26 7.88
N LYS A 78 7.68 -5.22 7.27
CA LYS A 78 7.91 -6.66 7.43
C LYS A 78 7.76 -7.37 6.10
N TYR A 79 8.76 -8.17 5.74
CA TYR A 79 8.81 -8.95 4.51
C TYR A 79 8.46 -10.42 4.81
N ALA A 80 7.96 -11.13 3.81
CA ALA A 80 7.82 -12.58 3.84
C ALA A 80 9.19 -13.26 3.82
N GLN A 81 9.24 -14.54 4.18
CA GLN A 81 10.48 -15.30 4.17
C GLN A 81 11.04 -15.36 2.74
N ASP A 82 12.36 -15.19 2.60
CA ASP A 82 13.09 -15.18 1.33
C ASP A 82 12.64 -14.12 0.30
N MET A 83 11.81 -13.16 0.71
CA MET A 83 11.43 -12.04 -0.16
C MET A 83 12.60 -11.05 -0.29
N PRO A 84 13.00 -10.68 -1.52
CA PRO A 84 14.05 -9.70 -1.72
C PRO A 84 13.63 -8.34 -1.18
N ARG A 85 14.62 -7.57 -0.71
CA ARG A 85 14.38 -6.18 -0.32
C ARG A 85 14.28 -5.31 -1.55
N GLU A 86 13.32 -4.40 -1.55
CA GLU A 86 13.12 -3.43 -2.61
C GLU A 86 13.25 -2.00 -2.07
N ASN A 87 13.53 -1.06 -2.97
CA ASN A 87 13.60 0.35 -2.60
C ASN A 87 12.19 0.85 -2.25
N PRO A 88 12.05 1.72 -1.22
CA PRO A 88 10.75 2.28 -0.84
C PRO A 88 10.01 2.91 -2.03
N PRO A 89 8.84 2.39 -2.42
CA PRO A 89 8.19 2.86 -3.64
C PRO A 89 7.45 4.18 -3.43
N ILE A 90 7.51 5.01 -4.47
CA ILE A 90 6.77 6.27 -4.59
C ILE A 90 5.71 6.09 -5.68
N TYR A 91 4.46 6.43 -5.36
CA TYR A 91 3.33 6.34 -6.27
C TYR A 91 2.78 7.72 -6.58
N PHE A 92 2.51 7.96 -7.86
CA PHE A 92 1.83 9.14 -8.37
C PHE A 92 0.53 8.71 -9.03
N LYS A 93 -0.58 9.32 -8.67
CA LYS A 93 -1.88 9.10 -9.33
C LYS A 93 -2.50 10.43 -9.66
N VAL A 94 -2.97 10.57 -10.90
CA VAL A 94 -3.76 11.73 -11.35
C VAL A 94 -5.03 11.18 -12.00
N SER A 95 -6.15 11.82 -11.74
CA SER A 95 -7.45 11.44 -12.29
C SER A 95 -8.22 12.70 -12.64
N TYR A 96 -8.83 12.71 -13.82
CA TYR A 96 -9.69 13.77 -14.31
C TYR A 96 -11.09 13.20 -14.56
N SER A 97 -12.12 13.89 -14.10
CA SER A 97 -13.53 13.52 -14.30
C SER A 97 -14.21 14.55 -15.18
N PHE A 98 -14.72 14.15 -16.34
CA PHE A 98 -15.46 14.99 -17.28
C PHE A 98 -16.97 14.96 -17.02
#